data_AF-A0A4Y1ZSC1-F1
#
_entry.id   AF-A0A4Y1ZSC1-F1
#
_cell.length_a   1.000
_cell.length_b   1.000
_cell.length_c   1.000
_cell.angle_alpha   90.00
_cell.angle_beta   90.00
_cell.angle_gamma   90.00
#
_symmetry.space_group_name_H-M   'P 1'
#
loop_
_entity.id
_entity.type
_entity.pdbx_description
1 polymer ?
#
loop_
_entity_poly.entity_id
_entity_poly.type
_entity_poly.pdbx_seq_one_letter_code
_entity_poly.pdbx_strand_id
1 'polypeptide(L)'
;MLIKENRHYLVTLCEILLTIAQQKIGVRESGSLFRASAIDIESESIDYRPHSGNFLSLLALVGNHDEVIARRIRHGPGSAKYTHHSVQNALLDIMPDEVKNKIFEEMQAAE
;
A
#
# COMPACT_ATOMS: atom_id res chain seq x y z
N MET A 1 6.50 -5.26 20.63
CA MET A 1 6.71 -4.08 19.76
C MET A 1 6.51 -4.41 18.29
N LEU A 2 7.23 -5.38 17.72
CA LEU A 2 7.24 -5.68 16.28
C LEU A 2 5.85 -5.91 15.66
N ILE A 3 4.98 -6.70 16.30
CA ILE A 3 3.62 -6.97 15.81
C ILE A 3 2.79 -5.68 15.72
N LYS A 4 2.97 -4.76 16.68
CA LYS A 4 2.25 -3.48 16.73
C LYS A 4 2.69 -2.58 15.57
N GLU A 5 3.99 -2.49 15.31
CA GLU A 5 4.53 -1.74 14.17
C GLU A 5 4.17 -2.37 12.82
N ASN A 6 4.16 -3.70 12.70
CA ASN A 6 3.73 -4.38 11.48
C ASN A 6 2.25 -4.10 11.19
N ARG A 7 1.39 -4.17 12.21
CA ARG A 7 -0.03 -3.83 12.09
C ARG A 7 -0.18 -2.38 11.65
N HIS A 8 0.52 -1.46 12.31
CA HIS A 8 0.50 -0.04 11.98
C HIS A 8 0.88 0.21 10.52
N TYR A 9 1.97 -0.41 10.07
CA TYR A 9 2.41 -0.34 8.68
C TYR A 9 1.33 -0.85 7.71
N LEU A 10 0.78 -2.06 7.94
CA LEU A 10 -0.24 -2.64 7.07
C LEU A 10 -1.52 -1.79 7.02
N VAL A 11 -1.98 -1.29 8.17
CA VAL A 11 -3.15 -0.39 8.23
C VAL A 11 -2.89 0.86 7.40
N THR A 12 -1.71 1.46 7.53
CA THR A 12 -1.33 2.65 6.75
C THR A 12 -1.38 2.38 5.24
N LEU A 13 -0.90 1.21 4.79
CA LEU A 13 -0.99 0.84 3.36
C LEU A 13 -2.44 0.73 2.89
N CYS A 14 -3.29 0.09 3.68
CA CYS A 14 -4.72 -0.05 3.37
C CYS A 14 -5.43 1.31 3.34
N GLU A 15 -5.12 2.22 4.28
CA GLU A 15 -5.70 3.56 4.34
C GLU A 15 -5.30 4.41 3.13
N ILE A 16 -4.04 4.31 2.67
CA ILE A 16 -3.59 4.97 1.44
C ILE A 16 -4.36 4.43 0.23
N LEU A 17 -4.48 3.09 0.11
CA LEU A 17 -5.22 2.46 -0.99
C LEU A 17 -6.70 2.84 -0.97
N LEU A 18 -7.33 2.86 0.21
CA LEU A 18 -8.71 3.30 0.39
C LEU A 18 -8.87 4.76 -0.02
N THR A 19 -7.96 5.64 0.39
CA THR A 19 -8.00 7.06 0.02
C THR A 19 -7.91 7.23 -1.49
N ILE A 20 -6.97 6.53 -2.14
CA ILE A 20 -6.82 6.52 -3.61
C ILE A 20 -8.12 6.08 -4.29
N ALA A 21 -8.73 4.98 -3.82
CA ALA A 21 -9.97 4.45 -4.36
C ALA A 21 -11.15 5.43 -4.18
N GLN A 22 -11.28 6.05 -3.00
CA GLN A 22 -12.31 7.04 -2.70
C GLN A 22 -12.19 8.30 -3.57
N GLN A 23 -10.96 8.77 -3.81
CA GLN A 23 -10.68 9.92 -4.67
C GLN A 23 -10.74 9.58 -6.16
N LYS A 24 -10.92 8.30 -6.53
CA LYS A 24 -10.98 7.80 -7.91
C LYS A 24 -9.74 8.17 -8.73
N ILE A 25 -8.58 8.17 -8.10
CA ILE A 25 -7.29 8.38 -8.78
C ILE A 25 -6.60 7.03 -9.01
N GLY A 26 -5.84 6.89 -10.09
CA GLY A 26 -5.11 5.66 -10.36
C GLY A 26 -4.04 5.40 -9.29
N VAL A 27 -3.84 4.14 -8.88
CA VAL A 27 -2.79 3.78 -7.90
C VAL A 27 -1.40 4.10 -8.44
N ARG A 28 -1.23 3.96 -9.75
CA ARG A 28 0.01 4.12 -10.53
C ARG A 28 -0.20 5.17 -11.61
N GLU A 29 0.87 5.78 -12.09
CA GLU A 29 0.77 6.66 -13.26
C GLU A 29 0.33 5.85 -14.49
N SER A 30 -0.53 6.43 -15.33
CA SER A 30 -1.03 5.82 -16.55
C SER A 30 -0.51 6.62 -17.75
N GLY A 31 0.42 6.04 -18.54
CA GLY A 31 0.93 6.68 -19.76
C GLY A 31 2.40 6.39 -20.10
N SER A 32 2.83 6.77 -21.31
CA SER A 32 4.15 6.54 -21.94
C SER A 32 5.37 7.13 -21.20
N LEU A 33 5.16 7.72 -20.02
CA LEU A 33 6.17 8.06 -19.01
C LEU A 33 6.56 6.87 -18.13
N PHE A 34 6.09 5.65 -18.44
CA PHE A 34 6.81 4.39 -18.14
C PHE A 34 8.14 4.31 -18.92
N ARG A 35 8.89 5.41 -19.00
CA ARG A 35 10.26 5.44 -19.48
C ARG A 35 11.17 5.32 -18.26
N ALA A 36 11.76 4.14 -18.14
CA ALA A 36 12.99 3.88 -17.39
C ALA A 36 12.94 3.87 -15.85
N SER A 37 11.78 3.92 -15.21
CA SER A 37 11.63 3.49 -13.80
C SER A 37 11.00 2.10 -13.67
N ALA A 38 10.93 1.37 -14.78
CA ALA A 38 10.68 -0.06 -14.79
C ALA A 38 11.78 -0.73 -13.99
N ILE A 39 11.50 -0.84 -12.70
CA ILE A 39 12.00 -1.80 -11.73
C ILE A 39 12.51 -3.00 -12.51
N ASP A 40 13.83 -3.10 -12.64
CA ASP A 40 14.43 -4.39 -12.86
C ASP A 40 13.87 -5.27 -11.76
N ILE A 41 13.23 -6.36 -12.16
CA ILE A 41 12.65 -7.38 -11.28
C ILE A 41 13.73 -7.94 -10.32
N GLU A 42 15.01 -7.65 -10.60
CA GLU A 42 16.19 -7.99 -9.82
C GLU A 42 16.70 -6.88 -8.86
N SER A 43 16.17 -5.66 -8.91
CA SER A 43 16.59 -4.59 -8.00
C SER A 43 15.66 -4.50 -6.78
N GLU A 44 16.19 -4.84 -5.59
CA GLU A 44 15.49 -4.76 -4.30
C GLU A 44 15.11 -3.33 -3.86
N SER A 45 15.38 -2.31 -4.68
CA SER A 45 15.17 -0.90 -4.33
C SER A 45 13.92 -0.33 -5.02
N ILE A 46 12.90 -0.03 -4.24
CA ILE A 46 11.77 0.78 -4.71
C ILE A 46 12.15 2.25 -4.69
N ASP A 47 11.92 2.92 -5.82
CA ASP A 47 12.10 4.35 -5.93
C ASP A 47 10.84 5.09 -5.44
N TYR A 48 10.96 5.81 -4.33
CA TYR A 48 9.89 6.64 -3.73
C TYR A 48 9.91 8.09 -4.26
N ARG A 49 10.63 8.37 -5.36
CA ARG A 49 10.74 9.69 -6.01
C ARG A 49 9.44 10.16 -6.68
N PRO A 50 9.37 11.44 -7.10
CA PRO A 50 8.34 11.92 -8.01
C PRO A 50 8.22 10.98 -9.22
N HIS A 51 6.98 10.65 -9.64
CA HIS A 51 6.65 9.68 -10.68
C HIS A 51 6.67 8.19 -10.28
N SER A 52 6.76 7.89 -8.98
CA SER A 52 6.60 6.52 -8.45
C SER A 52 5.13 6.04 -8.40
N GLY A 53 4.17 6.88 -8.80
CA GLY A 53 2.74 6.62 -8.69
C GLY A 53 2.13 7.17 -7.40
N ASN A 54 0.80 7.32 -7.39
CA ASN A 54 0.07 7.97 -6.31
C ASN A 54 0.22 7.22 -4.97
N PHE A 55 0.26 5.89 -4.99
CA PHE A 55 0.45 5.09 -3.78
C PHE A 55 1.80 5.32 -3.11
N LEU A 56 2.90 5.21 -3.86
CA LEU A 56 4.25 5.41 -3.31
C LEU A 56 4.48 6.86 -2.89
N SER A 57 3.89 7.81 -3.62
CA SER A 57 3.97 9.24 -3.28
C SER A 57 3.26 9.55 -1.95
N LEU A 58 2.05 9.01 -1.74
CA LEU A 58 1.33 9.17 -0.47
C LEU A 58 2.04 8.44 0.68
N LEU A 59 2.61 7.27 0.42
CA LEU A 59 3.37 6.54 1.44
C LEU A 59 4.64 7.29 1.86
N ALA A 60 5.35 7.90 0.91
CA ALA A 60 6.48 8.78 1.20
C ALA A 60 6.05 10.02 1.99
N LEU A 61 4.90 10.62 1.65
CA LEU A 61 4.33 11.75 2.40
C LEU A 61 4.03 11.38 3.85
N VAL A 62 3.38 10.24 4.09
CA VAL A 62 3.13 9.74 5.46
C VAL A 62 4.45 9.49 6.21
N GLY A 63 5.44 8.92 5.53
CA GLY A 63 6.78 8.69 6.10
C GLY A 63 7.51 9.97 6.54
N ASN A 64 7.13 11.16 6.04
CA ASN A 64 7.70 12.43 6.53
C ASN A 64 7.22 12.78 7.95
N HIS A 65 6.09 12.20 8.38
CA HIS A 65 5.44 12.51 9.65
C HIS A 65 5.34 11.30 10.59
N ASP A 66 5.59 10.09 10.08
CA ASP A 66 5.53 8.85 10.85
C ASP A 66 6.85 8.09 10.78
N GLU A 67 7.56 8.04 11.92
CA GLU A 67 8.87 7.39 11.99
C GLU A 67 8.81 5.87 11.79
N VAL A 68 7.71 5.20 12.17
CA VAL A 68 7.56 3.75 11.96
C VAL A 68 7.49 3.50 10.46
N ILE A 69 6.69 4.28 9.74
CA ILE A 69 6.57 4.20 8.28
C ILE A 69 7.89 4.56 7.61
N ALA A 70 8.54 5.64 8.04
CA ALA A 70 9.84 6.06 7.52
C ALA A 70 10.94 5.01 7.70
N ARG A 71 10.96 4.31 8.84
CA ARG A 71 11.89 3.20 9.08
C ARG A 71 11.56 2.01 8.19
N ARG A 72 10.28 1.67 8.00
CA ARG A 72 9.84 0.56 7.14
C ARG A 72 10.17 0.79 5.68
N ILE A 73 9.97 2.01 5.18
CA ILE A 73 10.36 2.41 3.82
C ILE A 73 11.88 2.23 3.61
N ARG A 74 12.70 2.80 4.51
CA ARG A 74 14.16 2.89 4.34
C ARG A 74 14.94 1.61 4.66
N HIS A 75 14.49 0.85 5.66
CA HIS A 75 15.29 -0.24 6.25
C HIS A 75 14.49 -1.53 6.45
N GLY A 76 13.24 -1.59 6.00
CA GLY A 76 12.41 -2.79 6.17
C GLY A 76 12.92 -3.95 5.32
N PRO A 77 13.19 -5.13 5.90
CA PRO A 77 13.44 -6.34 5.12
C PRO A 77 12.19 -6.66 4.31
N GLY A 78 12.31 -6.72 2.97
CA GLY A 78 11.14 -6.86 2.11
C GLY A 78 10.16 -5.68 2.22
N SER A 79 10.63 -4.46 2.52
CA SER A 79 9.82 -3.24 2.40
C SER A 79 9.25 -3.11 0.99
N ALA A 80 10.04 -3.55 0.00
CA ALA A 80 9.61 -3.72 -1.37
C ALA A 80 8.44 -4.69 -1.53
N LYS A 81 8.33 -5.74 -0.70
CA LYS A 81 7.27 -6.76 -0.81
C LYS A 81 5.89 -6.15 -0.67
N TYR A 82 5.64 -5.35 0.37
CA TYR A 82 4.31 -4.79 0.65
C TYR A 82 3.94 -3.58 -0.19
N THR A 83 4.95 -2.92 -0.74
CA THR A 83 4.80 -1.78 -1.65
C THR A 83 4.88 -2.22 -3.10
N HIS A 84 5.20 -3.49 -3.36
CA HIS A 84 5.15 -4.09 -4.68
C HIS A 84 3.71 -4.14 -5.16
N HIS A 85 3.61 -3.99 -6.46
CA HIS A 85 2.38 -3.76 -7.17
C HIS A 85 1.43 -4.99 -7.14
N SER A 86 1.98 -6.20 -7.03
CA SER A 86 1.20 -7.43 -6.82
C SER A 86 0.56 -7.49 -5.44
N VAL A 87 1.24 -6.98 -4.41
CA VAL A 87 0.68 -6.94 -3.04
C VAL A 87 -0.34 -5.83 -2.90
N GLN A 88 -0.13 -4.67 -3.54
CA GLN A 88 -1.16 -3.62 -3.63
C GLN A 88 -2.46 -4.19 -4.23
N ASN A 89 -2.36 -4.94 -5.33
CA ASN A 89 -3.51 -5.58 -5.96
C ASN A 89 -4.18 -6.60 -5.01
N ALA A 90 -3.40 -7.47 -4.38
CA ALA A 90 -3.94 -8.43 -3.41
C ALA A 90 -4.68 -7.73 -2.24
N LEU A 91 -4.16 -6.61 -1.73
CA LEU A 91 -4.83 -5.84 -0.69
C LEU A 91 -6.14 -5.24 -1.20
N LEU A 92 -6.18 -4.75 -2.45
CA LEU A 92 -7.40 -4.23 -3.07
C LEU A 92 -8.48 -5.31 -3.28
N ASP A 93 -8.08 -6.57 -3.48
CA ASP A 93 -9.00 -7.70 -3.58
C ASP A 93 -9.49 -8.16 -2.19
N ILE A 94 -8.59 -8.21 -1.20
CA ILE A 94 -8.91 -8.69 0.16
C ILE A 94 -9.82 -7.71 0.91
N MET A 95 -9.57 -6.40 0.82
CA MET A 95 -10.31 -5.41 1.63
C MET A 95 -11.84 -5.45 1.41
N PRO A 96 -12.37 -5.49 0.17
CA PRO A 96 -13.80 -5.65 -0.07
C PRO A 96 -14.37 -6.98 0.45
N ASP A 97 -13.62 -8.08 0.29
CA ASP A 97 -14.04 -9.41 0.76
C ASP A 97 -14.17 -9.45 2.28
N GLU A 98 -13.22 -8.87 3.02
CA GLU A 98 -13.28 -8.75 4.48
C GLU A 98 -14.49 -7.93 4.95
N VAL A 99 -14.78 -6.81 4.27
CA VAL A 99 -15.97 -6.00 4.58
C VAL A 99 -17.25 -6.79 4.32
N LYS A 100 -17.33 -7.47 3.17
CA LYS A 100 -18.47 -8.31 2.80
C LYS A 100 -18.69 -9.44 3.82
N ASN A 101 -17.64 -10.17 4.17
CA ASN A 101 -17.71 -11.29 5.11
C ASN A 101 -18.19 -10.82 6.48
N LYS A 102 -17.67 -9.68 6.96
CA LYS A 102 -18.11 -9.09 8.22
C LYS A 102 -19.60 -8.72 8.22
N ILE A 103 -20.11 -8.16 7.13
CA ILE A 103 -21.55 -7.88 6.99
C ILE A 103 -22.36 -9.19 7.07
N PHE A 104 -21.91 -10.27 6.40
CA PHE A 104 -22.58 -11.56 6.48
C PHE A 104 -22.59 -12.15 7.89
N GLU A 105 -21.48 -12.06 8.62
CA GLU A 105 -21.38 -12.51 10.02
C GLU A 105 -22.33 -11.71 10.93
N GLU A 106 -22.38 -10.39 10.77
CA GLU A 106 -23.28 -9.52 11.54
C GLU A 106 -24.75 -9.83 11.23
N MET A 107 -25.10 -10.12 9.97
CA MET A 107 -26.45 -10.54 9.60
C MET A 107 -26.83 -11.88 10.23
N GLN A 108 -25.95 -12.88 10.19
CA GLN A 108 -26.21 -14.19 10.79
C GLN A 108 -26.33 -14.13 12.32
N ALA A 109 -25.60 -13.24 12.97
CA ALA A 109 -25.67 -13.06 14.42
C ALA A 109 -26.92 -12.30 14.89
N ALA A 110 -27.61 -11.61 13.97
CA ALA A 110 -28.84 -10.87 14.24
C ALA A 110 -30.12 -11.69 14.01
N GLU A 111 -30.00 -12.88 13.39
CA GLU A 111 -31.04 -13.91 13.29
C GLU A 111 -31.08 -14.82 14.52
#